data_AF-A0A2R6CR31-F1
#
_entry.id   AF-A0A2R6CR31-F1
#
_cell.length_a   1.000
_cell.length_b   1.000
_cell.length_c   1.000
_cell.angle_alpha   90.00
_cell.angle_beta   90.00
_cell.angle_gamma   90.00
#
_symmetry.space_group_name_H-M   'P 1'
#
loop_
_entity.id
_entity.type
_entity.pdbx_description
1 polymer ?
#
loop_
_entity_poly.entity_id
_entity_poly.type
_entity_poly.pdbx_seq_one_letter_code
_entity_poly.pdbx_strand_id
1 'polypeptide(L)'
;HTVEMHLDRETLSYETIDIYKSVIRSDARLTYSECENILDDPDAAGEFLEDPEVDLAEKTQLVWELADRMHEQRKADGSLVLNPRRDRAHTIIEECMLKANKAVTHELMWDRGVEAMYRVHPQPTPDEWSEALREIQELDGVSIPGDKWDEPRKAVNATLEEAPERQLDKIQWAVMKVMPRAKYMSDPFGGHHALNFEIYGHFTSPIRRLSDLINHWIVYTNEVPEDLAALCDHASDRQTDAEQCEREYKQFLEEVGLDPTAVNNRGIKIVEEEG
;
A
#
# COMPACT_ATOMS: atom_id res chain seq x y z
N HIS A 1 10.85 -15.08 -6.42
CA HIS A 1 9.77 -16.06 -6.23
C HIS A 1 8.55 -15.54 -6.96
N THR A 2 7.78 -16.42 -7.60
CA THR A 2 6.39 -16.17 -7.96
C THR A 2 5.52 -16.59 -6.79
N VAL A 3 4.48 -15.80 -6.51
CA VAL A 3 3.40 -16.14 -5.59
C VAL A 3 2.17 -16.35 -6.47
N GLU A 4 1.77 -17.60 -6.63
CA GLU A 4 0.57 -17.99 -7.36
C GLU A 4 -0.55 -18.27 -6.37
N MET A 5 -1.74 -17.76 -6.66
CA MET A 5 -2.88 -17.84 -5.74
C MET A 5 -4.12 -18.21 -6.54
N HIS A 6 -4.85 -19.21 -6.06
CA HIS A 6 -6.24 -19.40 -6.46
C HIS A 6 -7.14 -18.83 -5.39
N LEU A 7 -8.11 -18.01 -5.81
CA LEU A 7 -8.98 -17.29 -4.91
C LEU A 7 -10.42 -17.76 -5.11
N ASP A 8 -11.12 -17.99 -4.00
CA ASP A 8 -12.54 -18.24 -4.03
C ASP A 8 -13.24 -17.01 -4.61
N ARG A 9 -14.12 -17.24 -5.61
CA ARG A 9 -14.68 -16.15 -6.40
C ARG A 9 -15.56 -15.21 -5.59
N GLU A 10 -16.22 -15.68 -4.54
CA GLU A 10 -17.20 -14.88 -3.77
C GLU A 10 -16.52 -14.17 -2.60
N THR A 11 -15.74 -14.92 -1.82
CA THR A 11 -15.10 -14.48 -0.59
C THR A 11 -13.73 -13.87 -0.81
N LEU A 12 -13.12 -14.09 -1.97
CA LEU A 12 -11.72 -13.74 -2.29
C LEU A 12 -10.72 -14.36 -1.31
N SER A 13 -11.11 -15.39 -0.54
CA SER A 13 -10.20 -16.13 0.32
C SER A 13 -9.25 -17.01 -0.51
N TYR A 14 -8.11 -17.40 0.09
CA TYR A 14 -7.14 -18.26 -0.59
C TYR A 14 -7.67 -19.70 -0.62
N GLU A 15 -7.82 -20.28 -1.81
CA GLU A 15 -8.02 -21.72 -2.01
C GLU A 15 -6.67 -22.45 -2.04
N THR A 16 -5.70 -21.86 -2.74
CA THR A 16 -4.31 -22.33 -2.77
C THR A 16 -3.34 -21.15 -2.76
N ILE A 17 -2.16 -21.38 -2.19
CA ILE A 17 -1.02 -20.47 -2.22
C ILE A 17 0.20 -21.30 -2.60
N ASP A 18 0.82 -20.97 -3.74
CA ASP A 18 2.03 -21.64 -4.21
C ASP A 18 3.15 -20.62 -4.37
N ILE A 19 4.26 -20.85 -3.66
CA ILE A 19 5.44 -19.97 -3.70
C ILE A 19 6.63 -20.73 -4.27
N TYR A 20 7.07 -20.33 -5.46
CA TYR A 20 8.13 -21.06 -6.17
C TYR A 20 9.08 -20.14 -6.94
N LYS A 21 10.20 -20.69 -7.39
CA LYS A 21 11.14 -19.98 -8.29
C LYS A 21 10.67 -20.14 -9.73
N SER A 22 10.63 -19.03 -10.46
CA SER A 22 10.15 -18.96 -11.83
C SER A 22 11.08 -18.09 -12.67
N VAL A 23 10.92 -18.18 -13.98
CA VAL A 23 11.50 -17.26 -14.96
C VAL A 23 10.32 -16.61 -15.68
N ILE A 24 10.29 -15.27 -15.70
CA ILE A 24 9.26 -14.50 -16.37
C ILE A 24 9.87 -13.68 -17.51
N ARG A 25 9.06 -13.42 -18.54
CA ARG A 25 9.32 -12.41 -19.56
C ARG A 25 8.10 -11.48 -19.57
N SER A 26 8.31 -10.19 -19.29
CA SER A 26 7.21 -9.21 -19.31
C SER A 26 6.85 -8.91 -20.77
N ASP A 27 5.57 -8.99 -21.11
CA ASP A 27 5.08 -8.73 -22.48
C ASP A 27 4.94 -7.23 -22.78
N ALA A 28 4.79 -6.41 -21.74
CA ALA A 28 4.71 -4.96 -21.81
C ALA A 28 5.33 -4.30 -20.58
N ARG A 29 5.71 -3.02 -20.71
CA ARG A 29 6.09 -2.14 -19.59
C ARG A 29 5.21 -0.91 -19.64
N LEU A 30 4.30 -0.79 -18.67
CA LEU A 30 3.34 0.31 -18.58
C LEU A 30 3.69 1.26 -17.45
N THR A 31 3.41 2.54 -17.66
CA THR A 31 3.19 3.55 -16.62
C THR A 31 1.74 3.51 -16.13
N TYR A 32 1.46 4.13 -14.99
CA TYR A 32 0.08 4.22 -14.48
C TYR A 32 -0.85 4.92 -15.48
N SER A 33 -0.41 6.03 -16.08
CA SER A 33 -1.21 6.74 -17.08
C SER A 33 -1.49 5.92 -18.34
N GLU A 34 -0.54 5.11 -18.80
CA GLU A 34 -0.76 4.22 -19.94
C GLU A 34 -1.74 3.09 -19.58
N CYS A 35 -1.69 2.56 -18.35
CA CYS A 35 -2.66 1.60 -17.85
C CYS A 35 -4.08 2.21 -17.77
N GLU A 36 -4.20 3.44 -17.26
CA GLU A 36 -5.48 4.19 -17.28
C GLU A 36 -6.01 4.36 -18.71
N ASN A 37 -5.15 4.73 -19.66
CA ASN A 37 -5.55 4.89 -21.05
C ASN A 37 -6.07 3.58 -21.65
N ILE A 38 -5.44 2.43 -21.34
CA ILE A 38 -5.92 1.11 -21.77
C ILE A 38 -7.26 0.76 -21.12
N LEU A 39 -7.47 1.13 -19.85
CA LEU A 39 -8.74 0.91 -19.15
C LEU A 39 -9.88 1.79 -19.69
N ASP A 40 -9.57 2.98 -20.22
CA ASP A 40 -10.54 3.88 -20.85
C ASP A 40 -10.81 3.51 -22.31
N ASP A 41 -9.76 3.15 -23.05
CA ASP A 41 -9.79 2.78 -24.46
C ASP A 41 -8.97 1.49 -24.69
N PRO A 42 -9.62 0.32 -24.72
CA PRO A 42 -8.97 -0.97 -24.97
C PRO A 42 -8.12 -1.00 -26.24
N ASP A 43 -8.44 -0.20 -27.27
CA ASP A 43 -7.68 -0.16 -28.52
C ASP A 43 -6.26 0.43 -28.32
N ALA A 44 -6.05 1.22 -27.26
CA ALA A 44 -4.73 1.77 -26.90
C ALA A 44 -3.71 0.69 -26.52
N ALA A 45 -4.15 -0.52 -26.14
CA ALA A 45 -3.27 -1.62 -25.78
C ALA A 45 -2.30 -2.01 -26.91
N GLY A 46 -2.73 -1.87 -28.17
CA GLY A 46 -1.92 -2.18 -29.35
C GLY A 46 -0.64 -1.34 -29.47
N GLU A 47 -0.58 -0.18 -28.82
CA GLU A 47 0.61 0.69 -28.82
C GLU A 47 1.75 0.17 -27.93
N PHE A 48 1.44 -0.72 -26.98
CA PHE A 48 2.36 -1.16 -25.93
C PHE A 48 2.76 -2.63 -26.01
N LEU A 49 2.18 -3.39 -26.93
CA LEU A 49 2.41 -4.82 -27.09
C LEU A 49 3.68 -5.10 -27.91
N GLU A 50 4.59 -5.91 -27.35
CA GLU A 50 5.66 -6.53 -28.13
C GLU A 50 5.19 -7.79 -28.86
N ASP A 51 4.16 -8.48 -28.33
CA ASP A 51 3.58 -9.71 -28.87
C ASP A 51 2.08 -9.53 -29.14
N PRO A 52 1.63 -9.61 -30.42
CA PRO A 52 0.22 -9.44 -30.78
C PRO A 52 -0.69 -10.59 -30.33
N GLU A 53 -0.15 -11.72 -29.85
CA GLU A 53 -0.96 -12.82 -29.29
C GLU A 53 -1.44 -12.54 -27.86
N VAL A 54 -0.91 -11.51 -27.20
CA VAL A 54 -1.28 -11.14 -25.83
C VAL A 54 -2.43 -10.13 -25.86
N ASP A 55 -3.60 -10.53 -25.38
CA ASP A 55 -4.70 -9.59 -25.13
C ASP A 55 -4.45 -8.80 -23.83
N LEU A 56 -3.65 -7.74 -23.95
CA LEU A 56 -3.29 -6.88 -22.83
C LEU A 56 -4.51 -6.10 -22.31
N ALA A 57 -5.46 -5.74 -23.18
CA ALA A 57 -6.65 -5.01 -22.79
C ALA A 57 -7.56 -5.88 -21.91
N GLU A 58 -7.86 -7.11 -22.34
CA GLU A 58 -8.67 -8.06 -21.57
C GLU A 58 -8.02 -8.36 -20.21
N LYS A 59 -6.70 -8.60 -20.19
CA LYS A 59 -5.97 -8.86 -18.94
C LYS A 59 -5.98 -7.66 -18.00
N THR A 60 -5.85 -6.45 -18.53
CA THR A 60 -5.87 -5.20 -17.75
C THR A 60 -7.26 -4.95 -17.15
N GLN A 61 -8.32 -5.19 -17.93
CA GLN A 61 -9.69 -5.10 -17.44
C GLN A 61 -9.98 -6.16 -16.36
N LEU A 62 -9.54 -7.40 -16.57
CA LEU A 62 -9.74 -8.50 -15.61
C LEU A 62 -9.06 -8.21 -14.26
N VAL A 63 -7.81 -7.72 -14.29
CA VAL A 63 -7.10 -7.40 -13.03
C VAL A 63 -7.72 -6.18 -12.34
N TRP A 64 -8.24 -5.21 -13.09
CA TRP A 64 -9.00 -4.09 -12.51
C TRP A 64 -10.25 -4.59 -11.76
N GLU A 65 -11.09 -5.40 -12.40
CA GLU A 65 -12.30 -5.93 -11.78
C GLU A 65 -12.00 -6.73 -10.50
N LEU A 66 -10.91 -7.49 -10.49
CA LEU A 66 -10.46 -8.20 -9.30
C LEU A 66 -9.98 -7.23 -8.21
N ALA A 67 -9.16 -6.25 -8.57
CA ALA A 67 -8.58 -5.30 -7.63
C ALA A 67 -9.64 -4.40 -6.99
N ASP A 68 -10.62 -3.92 -7.77
CA ASP A 68 -11.74 -3.13 -7.27
C ASP A 68 -12.55 -3.91 -6.22
N ARG A 69 -12.84 -5.18 -6.50
CA ARG A 69 -13.52 -6.06 -5.53
C ARG A 69 -12.69 -6.30 -4.26
N MET A 70 -11.37 -6.48 -4.39
CA MET A 70 -10.48 -6.60 -3.24
C MET A 70 -10.44 -5.31 -2.41
N HIS A 71 -10.41 -4.15 -3.08
CA HIS A 71 -10.39 -2.84 -2.47
C HIS A 71 -11.65 -2.60 -1.62
N GLU A 72 -12.82 -2.81 -2.22
CA GLU A 72 -14.10 -2.64 -1.56
C GLU A 72 -14.29 -3.60 -0.39
N GLN A 73 -13.88 -4.87 -0.53
CA GLN A 73 -13.90 -5.83 0.57
C GLN A 73 -12.98 -5.37 1.72
N ARG A 74 -11.74 -4.99 1.42
CA ARG A 74 -10.77 -4.54 2.42
C ARG A 74 -11.25 -3.29 3.16
N LYS A 75 -11.95 -2.39 2.48
CA LYS A 75 -12.58 -1.20 3.07
C LYS A 75 -13.75 -1.59 3.98
N ALA A 76 -14.62 -2.49 3.53
CA ALA A 76 -15.75 -3.01 4.31
C ALA A 76 -15.28 -3.76 5.57
N ASP A 77 -14.19 -4.51 5.47
CA ASP A 77 -13.52 -5.18 6.59
C ASP A 77 -12.90 -4.19 7.58
N GLY A 78 -12.81 -2.91 7.23
CA GLY A 78 -12.40 -1.83 8.12
C GLY A 78 -10.93 -1.43 8.02
N SER A 79 -10.26 -1.71 6.89
CA SER A 79 -8.99 -1.04 6.60
C SER A 79 -9.20 0.47 6.43
N LEU A 80 -8.18 1.26 6.76
CA LEU A 80 -8.20 2.71 6.64
C LEU A 80 -7.73 3.10 5.23
N VAL A 81 -8.61 3.70 4.43
CA VAL A 81 -8.33 4.13 3.06
C VAL A 81 -8.31 5.65 3.02
N LEU A 82 -7.12 6.23 3.23
CA LEU A 82 -6.99 7.68 3.38
C LEU A 82 -7.02 8.45 2.06
N ASN A 83 -6.69 7.83 0.92
CA ASN A 83 -6.69 8.51 -0.37
C ASN A 83 -7.89 8.06 -1.23
N PRO A 84 -9.01 8.81 -1.23
CA PRO A 84 -10.18 8.48 -2.04
C PRO A 84 -9.98 8.78 -3.54
N ARG A 85 -8.94 9.55 -3.92
CA ARG A 85 -8.64 9.94 -5.31
C ARG A 85 -7.74 8.94 -6.04
N ARG A 86 -7.61 7.71 -5.55
CA ARG A 86 -6.66 6.75 -6.11
C ARG A 86 -7.19 6.24 -7.45
N ASP A 87 -6.40 6.40 -8.51
CA ASP A 87 -6.75 5.89 -9.83
C ASP A 87 -6.78 4.34 -9.86
N ARG A 88 -7.36 3.78 -10.92
CA ARG A 88 -7.58 2.33 -11.08
C ARG A 88 -6.25 1.59 -11.13
N ALA A 89 -5.28 2.12 -11.85
CA ALA A 89 -3.96 1.52 -12.05
C ALA A 89 -3.16 1.44 -10.74
N HIS A 90 -3.18 2.47 -9.90
CA HIS A 90 -2.55 2.44 -8.58
C HIS A 90 -3.28 1.46 -7.63
N THR A 91 -4.60 1.34 -7.75
CA THR A 91 -5.40 0.39 -6.97
C THR A 91 -5.10 -1.06 -7.38
N ILE A 92 -4.98 -1.35 -8.68
CA ILE A 92 -4.53 -2.65 -9.20
C ILE A 92 -3.23 -3.09 -8.53
N ILE A 93 -2.21 -2.25 -8.61
CA ILE A 93 -0.89 -2.58 -8.06
C ILE A 93 -0.96 -2.70 -6.55
N GLU A 94 -1.64 -1.79 -5.84
CA GLU A 94 -1.76 -1.89 -4.39
C GLU A 94 -2.40 -3.20 -3.93
N GLU A 95 -3.59 -3.52 -4.43
CA GLU A 95 -4.34 -4.67 -3.95
C GLU A 95 -3.64 -5.99 -4.31
N CYS A 96 -3.06 -6.09 -5.51
CA CYS A 96 -2.26 -7.26 -5.90
C CYS A 96 -1.06 -7.44 -4.96
N MET A 97 -0.35 -6.36 -4.62
CA MET A 97 0.81 -6.42 -3.74
C MET A 97 0.42 -6.73 -2.30
N LEU A 98 -0.67 -6.16 -1.78
CA LEU A 98 -1.20 -6.45 -0.46
C LEU A 98 -1.61 -7.92 -0.35
N LYS A 99 -2.29 -8.45 -1.38
CA LYS A 99 -2.70 -9.86 -1.45
C LYS A 99 -1.49 -10.79 -1.43
N ALA A 100 -0.50 -10.55 -2.28
CA ALA A 100 0.72 -11.35 -2.31
C ALA A 100 1.49 -11.28 -0.98
N ASN A 101 1.67 -10.09 -0.41
CA ASN A 101 2.33 -9.91 0.90
C ASN A 101 1.61 -10.70 2.00
N LYS A 102 0.28 -10.63 2.05
CA LYS A 102 -0.54 -11.37 3.03
C LYS A 102 -0.43 -12.88 2.80
N ALA A 103 -0.46 -13.35 1.56
CA ALA A 103 -0.32 -14.77 1.22
C ALA A 103 1.03 -15.34 1.67
N VAL A 104 2.15 -14.64 1.37
CA VAL A 104 3.47 -15.10 1.82
C VAL A 104 3.59 -15.10 3.34
N THR A 105 3.12 -14.03 3.99
CA THR A 105 3.19 -13.94 5.46
C THR A 105 2.36 -15.05 6.11
N HIS A 106 1.20 -15.38 5.52
CA HIS A 106 0.34 -16.47 5.99
C HIS A 106 1.04 -17.83 5.86
N GLU A 107 1.54 -18.14 4.67
CA GLU A 107 2.26 -19.39 4.37
C GLU A 107 3.46 -19.60 5.32
N LEU A 108 4.26 -18.56 5.56
CA LEU A 108 5.40 -18.65 6.49
C LEU A 108 4.94 -18.99 7.91
N MET A 109 3.92 -18.30 8.41
CA MET A 109 3.48 -18.42 9.80
C MET A 109 2.71 -19.72 10.07
N TRP A 110 1.70 -20.04 9.25
CA TRP A 110 0.75 -21.11 9.57
C TRP A 110 1.08 -22.45 8.89
N ASP A 111 1.66 -22.43 7.69
CA ASP A 111 1.92 -23.66 6.94
C ASP A 111 3.36 -24.15 7.16
N ARG A 112 4.32 -23.23 7.21
CA ARG A 112 5.75 -23.56 7.42
C ARG A 112 6.21 -23.47 8.87
N GLY A 113 5.50 -22.71 9.70
CA GLY A 113 5.84 -22.52 11.11
C GLY A 113 7.16 -21.78 11.33
N VAL A 114 7.52 -20.86 10.43
CA VAL A 114 8.73 -20.02 10.52
C VAL A 114 8.34 -18.55 10.63
N GLU A 115 9.03 -17.83 11.50
CA GLU A 115 8.81 -16.40 11.67
C GLU A 115 9.25 -15.62 10.42
N ALA A 116 8.53 -14.54 10.11
CA ALA A 116 8.88 -13.58 9.07
C ALA A 116 9.37 -12.26 9.69
N MET A 117 9.97 -11.40 8.88
CA MET A 117 10.06 -9.98 9.23
C MET A 117 8.68 -9.34 9.00
N TYR A 118 7.96 -9.07 10.08
CA TYR A 118 6.64 -8.46 10.06
C TYR A 118 6.72 -6.94 9.95
N ARG A 119 5.71 -6.34 9.32
CA ARG A 119 5.43 -4.91 9.29
C ARG A 119 4.27 -4.65 10.25
N VAL A 120 4.60 -4.27 11.47
CA VAL A 120 3.63 -4.00 12.54
C VAL A 120 3.27 -2.53 12.53
N HIS A 121 1.98 -2.23 12.59
CA HIS A 121 1.45 -0.87 12.67
C HIS A 121 0.52 -0.80 13.88
N PRO A 122 0.99 -0.28 15.02
CA PRO A 122 0.19 -0.20 16.24
C PRO A 122 -1.06 0.66 16.04
N GLN A 123 -2.11 0.37 16.79
CA GLN A 123 -3.30 1.20 16.82
C GLN A 123 -3.09 2.44 17.71
N PRO A 124 -3.64 3.61 17.33
CA PRO A 124 -3.80 4.73 18.27
C PRO A 124 -4.62 4.31 19.49
N THR A 125 -4.41 5.00 20.61
CA THR A 125 -5.26 4.86 21.79
C THR A 125 -6.69 5.36 21.52
N PRO A 126 -7.68 4.91 22.29
CA PRO A 126 -9.06 5.39 22.15
C PRO A 126 -9.21 6.92 22.28
N ASP A 127 -8.40 7.54 23.14
CA ASP A 127 -8.40 8.99 23.34
C ASP A 127 -7.83 9.72 22.11
N GLU A 128 -6.71 9.24 21.55
CA GLU A 128 -6.12 9.76 20.31
C GLU A 128 -7.10 9.66 19.12
N TRP A 129 -7.80 8.53 18.97
CA TRP A 129 -8.86 8.40 17.96
C TRP A 129 -10.00 9.39 18.19
N SER A 130 -10.44 9.52 19.44
CA SER A 130 -11.52 10.45 19.79
C SER A 130 -11.13 11.91 19.49
N GLU A 131 -9.86 12.28 19.70
CA GLU A 131 -9.33 13.60 19.34
C GLU A 131 -9.38 13.80 17.82
N ALA A 132 -8.88 12.85 17.03
CA ALA A 132 -8.90 12.93 15.57
C ALA A 132 -10.33 13.03 15.01
N LEU A 133 -11.27 12.23 15.50
CA LEU A 133 -12.67 12.29 15.04
C LEU A 133 -13.33 13.62 15.42
N ARG A 134 -13.01 14.20 16.58
CA ARG A 134 -13.51 15.54 16.95
C ARG A 134 -12.96 16.62 16.02
N GLU A 135 -11.65 16.59 15.73
CA GLU A 135 -11.02 17.53 14.80
C GLU A 135 -11.64 17.45 13.40
N ILE A 136 -11.93 16.24 12.92
CA ILE A 136 -12.64 16.01 11.64
C ILE A 136 -14.06 16.57 11.69
N GLN A 137 -14.80 16.34 12.77
CA GLN A 137 -16.19 16.77 12.92
C GLN A 137 -16.35 18.30 13.00
N GLU A 138 -15.29 19.03 13.37
CA GLU A 138 -15.25 20.50 13.39
C GLU A 138 -15.02 21.11 11.99
N LEU A 139 -14.65 20.30 10.99
CA LEU A 139 -14.45 20.79 9.63
C LEU A 139 -15.77 21.19 8.98
N ASP A 140 -15.78 22.37 8.37
CA ASP A 140 -16.95 22.89 7.67
C ASP A 140 -17.39 21.98 6.50
N GLY A 141 -18.66 21.60 6.54
CA GLY A 141 -19.28 20.69 5.58
C GLY A 141 -18.97 19.21 5.79
N VAL A 142 -18.38 18.83 6.93
CA VAL A 142 -18.03 17.44 7.26
C VAL A 142 -18.96 16.90 8.33
N SER A 143 -19.41 15.65 8.15
CA SER A 143 -20.23 14.93 9.12
C SER A 143 -19.69 13.52 9.30
N ILE A 144 -19.53 13.09 10.55
CA ILE A 144 -19.17 11.72 10.88
C ILE A 144 -20.46 10.95 11.19
N PRO A 145 -20.71 9.79 10.57
CA PRO A 145 -21.84 8.95 10.91
C PRO A 145 -21.75 8.52 12.38
N GLY A 146 -22.73 8.92 13.20
CA GLY A 146 -22.71 8.69 14.65
C GLY A 146 -22.75 7.21 15.04
N ASP A 147 -23.33 6.36 14.19
CA ASP A 147 -23.36 4.90 14.34
C ASP A 147 -21.98 4.23 14.10
N LYS A 148 -21.05 4.93 13.44
CA LYS A 148 -19.70 4.44 13.16
C LYS A 148 -18.63 4.97 14.13
N TRP A 149 -19.00 5.80 15.10
CA TRP A 149 -18.03 6.47 15.98
C TRP A 149 -17.13 5.48 16.74
N ASP A 150 -17.68 4.35 17.16
CA ASP A 150 -16.94 3.29 17.86
C ASP A 150 -16.08 2.42 16.91
N GLU A 151 -16.19 2.63 15.59
CA GLU A 151 -15.39 1.98 14.55
C GLU A 151 -14.58 3.04 13.76
N PRO A 152 -13.54 3.65 14.36
CA PRO A 152 -12.93 4.88 13.87
C PRO A 152 -12.43 4.81 12.42
N ARG A 153 -11.86 3.67 11.99
CA ARG A 153 -11.42 3.50 10.59
C ARG A 153 -12.60 3.54 9.61
N LYS A 154 -13.72 2.92 9.95
CA LYS A 154 -14.94 2.93 9.12
C LYS A 154 -15.64 4.29 9.15
N ALA A 155 -15.63 4.98 10.30
CA ALA A 155 -16.08 6.36 10.40
C ALA A 155 -15.30 7.27 9.46
N VAL A 156 -13.96 7.24 9.52
CA VAL A 156 -13.09 8.03 8.63
C VAL A 156 -13.35 7.71 7.16
N ASN A 157 -13.41 6.43 6.77
CA ASN A 157 -13.67 6.05 5.38
C ASN A 157 -15.00 6.61 4.88
N ALA A 158 -16.08 6.48 5.66
CA ALA A 158 -17.40 7.01 5.30
C ALA A 158 -17.37 8.53 5.21
N THR A 159 -16.68 9.20 6.13
CA THR A 159 -16.52 10.66 6.09
C THR A 159 -15.73 11.11 4.86
N LEU A 160 -14.70 10.40 4.44
CA LEU A 160 -13.92 10.72 3.23
C LEU A 160 -14.74 10.58 1.94
N GLU A 161 -15.73 9.70 1.90
CA GLU A 161 -16.63 9.53 0.73
C GLU A 161 -17.59 10.71 0.56
N GLU A 162 -18.07 11.29 1.66
CA GLU A 162 -19.09 12.35 1.64
C GLU A 162 -18.52 13.76 1.79
N ALA A 163 -17.29 13.88 2.29
CA ALA A 163 -16.67 15.17 2.60
C ALA A 163 -16.39 16.00 1.34
N PRO A 164 -16.49 17.34 1.44
CA PRO A 164 -16.07 18.24 0.38
C PRO A 164 -14.59 18.03 0.03
N GLU A 165 -14.28 18.05 -1.26
CA GLU A 165 -12.92 17.80 -1.77
C GLU A 165 -11.84 18.66 -1.09
N ARG A 166 -12.16 19.92 -0.78
CA ARG A 166 -11.27 20.87 -0.07
C ARG A 166 -10.92 20.47 1.37
N GLN A 167 -11.60 19.48 1.96
CA GLN A 167 -11.38 19.01 3.32
C GLN A 167 -10.64 17.68 3.39
N LEU A 168 -10.50 16.94 2.28
CA LEU A 168 -9.92 15.59 2.27
C LEU A 168 -8.52 15.56 2.88
N ASP A 169 -7.65 16.50 2.48
CA ASP A 169 -6.28 16.58 3.00
C ASP A 169 -6.24 16.84 4.52
N LYS A 170 -7.19 17.63 5.04
CA LYS A 170 -7.29 17.90 6.48
C LYS A 170 -7.79 16.69 7.26
N ILE A 171 -8.75 15.94 6.70
CA ILE A 171 -9.22 14.68 7.29
C ILE A 171 -8.07 13.68 7.35
N GLN A 172 -7.34 13.52 6.24
CA GLN A 172 -6.15 12.67 6.19
C GLN A 172 -5.11 13.10 7.22
N TRP A 173 -4.84 14.40 7.33
CA TRP A 173 -3.87 14.94 8.27
C TRP A 173 -4.25 14.70 9.73
N ALA A 174 -5.51 14.94 10.10
CA ALA A 174 -6.02 14.70 11.45
C ALA A 174 -5.83 13.23 11.87
N VAL A 175 -6.05 12.29 10.94
CA VAL A 175 -5.82 10.86 11.19
C VAL A 175 -4.32 10.55 11.27
N MET A 176 -3.51 11.02 10.31
CA MET A 176 -2.06 10.75 10.31
C MET A 176 -1.35 11.27 11.57
N LYS A 177 -1.84 12.35 12.18
CA LYS A 177 -1.30 12.94 13.41
C LYS A 177 -1.38 11.98 14.60
N VAL A 178 -2.41 11.14 14.66
CA VAL A 178 -2.65 10.22 15.78
C VAL A 178 -2.18 8.79 15.49
N MET A 179 -1.85 8.47 14.24
CA MET A 179 -1.39 7.15 13.85
C MET A 179 0.08 6.93 14.26
N PRO A 180 0.38 5.90 15.06
CA PRO A 180 1.76 5.51 15.37
C PRO A 180 2.51 5.14 14.09
N ARG A 181 3.84 5.33 14.08
CA ARG A 181 4.65 4.82 12.95
C ARG A 181 4.67 3.30 12.93
N ALA A 182 4.47 2.73 11.75
CA ALA A 182 4.70 1.31 11.52
C ALA A 182 6.21 0.97 11.57
N LYS A 183 6.54 -0.21 12.07
CA LYS A 183 7.91 -0.69 12.31
C LYS A 183 8.08 -2.12 11.79
N TYR A 184 9.32 -2.52 11.54
CA TYR A 184 9.66 -3.92 11.30
C TYR A 184 9.90 -4.61 12.64
N MET A 185 9.31 -5.80 12.83
CA MET A 185 9.39 -6.56 14.07
C MET A 185 9.46 -8.07 13.75
N SER A 186 10.13 -8.84 14.61
CA SER A 186 10.13 -10.31 14.55
C SER A 186 8.90 -10.91 15.22
N ASP A 187 8.25 -10.16 16.12
CA ASP A 187 6.97 -10.51 16.73
C ASP A 187 5.83 -9.78 15.98
N PRO A 188 4.82 -10.51 15.47
CA PRO A 188 3.68 -9.89 14.79
C PRO A 188 2.68 -9.21 15.74
N PHE A 189 2.89 -9.24 17.07
CA PHE A 189 1.97 -8.69 18.05
C PHE A 189 1.47 -7.27 17.72
N GLY A 190 0.15 -7.10 17.74
CA GLY A 190 -0.53 -5.84 17.39
C GLY A 190 -0.89 -5.69 15.91
N GLY A 191 -0.35 -6.53 15.03
CA GLY A 191 -0.72 -6.59 13.61
C GLY A 191 -0.50 -5.28 12.86
N HIS A 192 -1.25 -5.07 11.79
CA HIS A 192 -1.19 -3.86 10.98
C HIS A 192 -2.51 -3.08 11.02
N HIS A 193 -2.64 -2.16 11.99
CA HIS A 193 -3.88 -1.43 12.29
C HIS A 193 -4.51 -0.76 11.07
N ALA A 194 -3.74 0.01 10.29
CA ALA A 194 -4.31 0.69 9.12
C ALA A 194 -4.81 -0.27 8.02
N LEU A 195 -4.25 -1.48 7.91
CA LEU A 195 -4.68 -2.44 6.90
C LEU A 195 -5.77 -3.38 7.43
N ASN A 196 -6.03 -3.34 8.74
CA ASN A 196 -6.83 -4.32 9.47
C ASN A 196 -6.36 -5.77 9.23
N PHE A 197 -5.04 -5.99 9.24
CA PHE A 197 -4.46 -7.32 9.11
C PHE A 197 -3.87 -7.79 10.45
N GLU A 198 -4.17 -9.03 10.84
CA GLU A 198 -3.62 -9.65 12.06
C GLU A 198 -2.11 -9.84 11.97
N ILE A 199 -1.63 -10.30 10.81
CA ILE A 199 -0.21 -10.37 10.48
C ILE A 199 0.01 -9.80 9.09
N TYR A 200 1.15 -9.14 8.90
CA TYR A 200 1.54 -8.58 7.62
C TYR A 200 3.05 -8.45 7.54
N GLY A 201 3.64 -8.84 6.41
CA GLY A 201 5.06 -8.72 6.11
C GLY A 201 5.23 -8.25 4.68
N HIS A 202 6.28 -7.48 4.41
CA HIS A 202 6.59 -7.04 3.05
C HIS A 202 7.33 -8.13 2.28
N PHE A 203 6.96 -8.35 1.03
CA PHE A 203 7.60 -9.33 0.14
C PHE A 203 7.84 -8.79 -1.27
N THR A 204 7.02 -7.87 -1.75
CA THR A 204 6.93 -7.51 -3.17
C THR A 204 7.94 -6.47 -3.69
N SER A 205 8.94 -6.06 -2.89
CA SER A 205 9.92 -5.04 -3.27
C SER A 205 11.36 -5.33 -2.78
N PRO A 206 11.92 -6.54 -2.99
CA PRO A 206 13.24 -6.93 -2.48
C PRO A 206 14.41 -6.12 -3.04
N ILE A 207 14.24 -5.42 -4.16
CA ILE A 207 15.28 -4.56 -4.76
C ILE A 207 15.54 -3.30 -3.93
N ARG A 208 14.53 -2.82 -3.18
CA ARG A 208 14.57 -1.51 -2.50
C ARG A 208 14.25 -1.57 -1.01
N ARG A 209 14.00 -2.76 -0.45
CA ARG A 209 13.67 -2.96 0.96
C ARG A 209 14.33 -4.22 1.50
N LEU A 210 15.04 -4.05 2.62
CA LEU A 210 15.71 -5.16 3.32
C LEU A 210 14.70 -6.20 3.83
N SER A 211 13.54 -5.76 4.34
CA SER A 211 12.49 -6.65 4.84
C SER A 211 12.05 -7.70 3.81
N ASP A 212 11.85 -7.25 2.59
CA ASP A 212 11.41 -8.09 1.48
C ASP A 212 12.51 -9.07 1.10
N LEU A 213 13.78 -8.62 1.10
CA LEU A 213 14.93 -9.49 0.85
C LEU A 213 15.05 -10.58 1.93
N ILE A 214 14.88 -10.23 3.21
CA ILE A 214 14.89 -11.20 4.31
C ILE A 214 13.74 -12.19 4.17
N ASN A 215 12.52 -11.73 3.90
CA ASN A 215 11.38 -12.63 3.71
C ASN A 215 11.56 -13.53 2.46
N HIS A 216 12.18 -13.04 1.39
CA HIS A 216 12.59 -13.87 0.26
C HIS A 216 13.64 -14.93 0.67
N TRP A 217 14.60 -14.58 1.53
CA TRP A 217 15.58 -15.52 2.05
C TRP A 217 14.90 -16.61 2.89
N ILE A 218 14.01 -16.23 3.82
CA ILE A 218 13.23 -17.16 4.67
C ILE A 218 12.39 -18.11 3.80
N VAL A 219 11.69 -17.59 2.79
CA VAL A 219 10.94 -18.42 1.83
C VAL A 219 11.83 -19.44 1.12
N TYR A 220 13.08 -19.07 0.83
CA TYR A 220 14.02 -19.93 0.10
C TYR A 220 14.68 -20.98 0.99
N THR A 221 15.12 -20.62 2.19
CA THR A 221 15.84 -21.51 3.11
C THR A 221 14.90 -22.32 4.01
N ASN A 222 13.68 -21.82 4.23
CA ASN A 222 12.79 -22.29 5.27
C ASN A 222 13.42 -22.24 6.67
N GLU A 223 14.24 -21.22 6.90
CA GLU A 223 14.95 -20.96 8.15
C GLU A 223 14.71 -19.51 8.60
N VAL A 224 14.85 -19.26 9.90
CA VAL A 224 14.78 -17.91 10.48
C VAL A 224 16.21 -17.43 10.77
N PRO A 225 16.63 -16.22 10.35
CA PRO A 225 17.94 -15.69 10.69
C PRO A 225 18.10 -15.60 12.22
N GLU A 226 19.24 -16.05 12.76
CA GLU A 226 19.50 -16.00 14.21
C GLU A 226 19.42 -14.57 14.78
N ASP A 227 19.74 -13.57 13.95
CA ASP A 227 19.74 -12.15 14.27
C ASP A 227 18.51 -11.39 13.73
N LEU A 228 17.38 -12.08 13.46
CA LEU A 228 16.17 -11.48 12.87
C LEU A 228 15.72 -10.21 13.61
N ALA A 229 15.71 -10.23 14.95
CA ALA A 229 15.32 -9.06 15.75
C ALA A 229 16.24 -7.85 15.48
N ALA A 230 17.56 -8.06 15.39
CA ALA A 230 18.51 -6.99 15.08
C ALA A 230 18.35 -6.49 13.64
N LEU A 231 18.01 -7.36 12.70
CA LEU A 231 17.69 -6.99 11.31
C LEU A 231 16.40 -6.16 11.23
N CYS A 232 15.40 -6.46 12.04
CA CYS A 232 14.16 -5.68 12.17
C CYS A 232 14.43 -4.26 12.69
N ASP A 233 15.25 -4.15 13.75
CA ASP A 233 15.66 -2.86 14.30
C ASP A 233 16.43 -2.05 13.25
N HIS A 234 17.41 -2.68 12.60
CA HIS A 234 18.18 -2.04 11.53
C HIS A 234 17.30 -1.54 10.38
N ALA A 235 16.35 -2.35 9.91
CA ALA A 235 15.41 -1.96 8.86
C ALA A 235 14.53 -0.78 9.27
N SER A 236 14.07 -0.76 10.53
CA SER A 236 13.25 0.32 11.08
C SER A 236 14.03 1.63 11.23
N ASP A 237 15.28 1.54 11.68
CA ASP A 237 16.18 2.69 11.82
C ASP A 237 16.51 3.29 10.45
N ARG A 238 16.88 2.45 9.47
CA ARG A 238 17.18 2.92 8.10
C ARG A 238 15.96 3.56 7.43
N GLN A 239 14.76 3.07 7.70
CA GLN A 239 13.53 3.73 7.22
C GLN A 239 13.39 5.11 7.84
N THR A 240 13.57 5.24 9.16
CA THR A 240 13.46 6.52 9.86
C THR A 240 14.48 7.54 9.33
N ASP A 241 15.72 7.11 9.11
CA ASP A 241 16.78 7.94 8.52
C ASP A 241 16.42 8.41 7.10
N ALA A 242 15.86 7.52 6.28
CA ALA A 242 15.44 7.85 4.92
C ALA A 242 14.27 8.87 4.90
N GLU A 243 13.25 8.66 5.75
CA GLU A 243 12.13 9.59 5.92
C GLU A 243 12.59 10.97 6.44
N GLN A 244 13.57 10.98 7.35
CA GLN A 244 14.20 12.19 7.85
C GLN A 244 14.89 12.95 6.72
N CYS A 245 15.73 12.26 5.94
CA CYS A 245 16.47 12.83 4.83
C CYS A 245 15.52 13.40 3.76
N GLU A 246 14.47 12.67 3.40
CA GLU A 246 13.44 13.14 2.46
C GLU A 246 12.77 14.43 2.96
N ARG A 247 12.42 14.49 4.25
CA ARG A 247 11.78 15.66 4.84
C ARG A 247 12.70 16.89 4.85
N GLU A 248 13.96 16.71 5.26
CA GLU A 248 14.95 17.78 5.25
C GLU A 248 15.22 18.29 3.83
N TYR A 249 15.26 17.37 2.85
CA TYR A 249 15.42 17.74 1.45
C TYR A 249 14.22 18.54 0.91
N LYS A 250 12.98 18.12 1.22
CA LYS A 250 11.77 18.87 0.83
C LYS A 250 11.74 20.25 1.45
N GLN A 251 12.05 20.36 2.74
CA GLN A 251 12.15 21.64 3.43
C GLN A 251 13.20 22.55 2.79
N PHE A 252 14.39 22.00 2.46
CA PHE A 252 15.42 22.77 1.77
C PHE A 252 14.93 23.30 0.41
N LEU A 253 14.23 22.47 -0.38
CA LEU A 253 13.66 22.92 -1.67
C LEU A 253 12.68 24.07 -1.48
N GLU A 254 11.78 23.99 -0.50
CA GLU A 254 10.84 25.07 -0.16
C GLU A 254 11.58 26.36 0.24
N GLU A 255 12.62 26.25 1.07
CA GLU A 255 13.42 27.39 1.54
C GLU A 255 14.14 28.12 0.38
N VAL A 256 14.52 27.41 -0.68
CA VAL A 256 15.12 28.01 -1.88
C VAL A 256 14.11 28.37 -2.97
N GLY A 257 12.80 28.30 -2.67
CA GLY A 257 11.72 28.67 -3.58
C GLY A 257 11.47 27.66 -4.71
N LEU A 258 11.90 26.40 -4.54
CA LEU A 258 11.62 25.31 -5.46
C LEU A 258 10.44 24.49 -4.96
N ASP A 259 9.56 24.10 -5.89
CA ASP A 259 8.48 23.16 -5.59
C ASP A 259 9.05 21.74 -5.36
N PRO A 260 8.93 21.17 -4.15
CA PRO A 260 9.44 19.84 -3.84
C PRO A 260 8.76 18.74 -4.64
N THR A 261 7.52 18.98 -5.09
CA THR A 261 6.72 18.03 -5.85
C THR A 261 7.05 18.04 -7.33
N ALA A 262 7.67 19.12 -7.83
CA ALA A 262 8.13 19.24 -9.21
C ALA A 262 9.41 18.43 -9.50
N VAL A 263 10.16 18.04 -8.45
CA VAL A 263 11.38 17.23 -8.59
C VAL A 263 10.99 15.77 -8.82
N ASN A 264 10.82 15.40 -10.09
CA ASN A 264 10.60 14.01 -10.49
C ASN A 264 11.94 13.27 -10.72
N ASN A 265 11.87 11.94 -10.83
CA ASN A 265 13.01 11.05 -11.07
C ASN A 265 13.78 11.32 -12.40
N ARG A 266 13.40 12.35 -13.17
CA ARG A 266 14.09 12.78 -14.40
C ARG A 266 14.92 14.07 -14.20
N GLY A 267 15.03 14.59 -12.97
CA GLY A 267 15.80 15.79 -12.63
C GLY A 267 14.96 17.08 -12.60
N ILE A 268 15.58 18.18 -12.14
CA ILE A 268 14.94 19.50 -12.07
C ILE A 268 14.66 20.00 -13.50
N LYS A 269 13.38 20.10 -13.88
CA LYS A 269 13.01 20.94 -15.03
C LYS A 269 12.85 22.37 -14.53
N ILE A 270 13.84 23.22 -14.81
CA ILE A 270 13.67 24.67 -14.68
C ILE A 270 12.68 25.06 -15.77
N VAL A 271 11.48 25.49 -15.38
CA VAL A 271 10.55 26.15 -16.30
C VAL A 271 11.13 27.55 -16.50
N GLU A 272 11.62 27.84 -17.70
CA GLU A 272 12.01 29.22 -18.04
C GLU A 272 10.76 30.09 -17.94
N GLU A 273 10.82 31.18 -17.15
CA GLU A 273 9.75 32.16 -17.08
C GLU A 273 9.47 32.68 -18.50
N GLU A 274 8.27 32.40 -19.02
CA GLU A 274 7.77 33.08 -20.21
C GLU A 274 7.64 34.58 -19.89
N GLY A 275 8.51 35.38 -20.50
CA GLY A 275 8.48 36.85 -20.46
C GLY A 275 7.37 37.47 -21.30
#